data_AF-Q95Y11-F1
#
_entry.id   AF-Q95Y11-F1
#
_cell.length_a   1.000
_cell.length_b   1.000
_cell.length_c   1.000
_cell.angle_alpha   90.00
_cell.angle_beta   90.00
_cell.angle_gamma   90.00
#
_symmetry.space_group_name_H-M   'P 1'
#
loop_
_entity.id
_entity.type
_entity.pdbx_description
1 polymer ?
#
loop_
_entity_poly.entity_id
_entity_poly.type
_entity_poly.pdbx_seq_one_letter_code
_entity_poly.pdbx_strand_id
1 'polypeptide(L)'
;MAQHRRIPKKNRKKLKSVDPFNNKANAARFKDKNKNSNQAPVSLKDEQPLTKAAKNLMGSGITTKEEVKKKKKQKNAVLAQAEELGMKKGKFETVNRFVKRIEGTLHSRINEQIAIAKHGLAGRKQEEIDADYKIIEDAEKRKKEQEKREIENKIKEARKKREQEARRLEEVEKLKEQKKAEKRKMKEALEKEEEEESFDEDEVSEKRAKIEKSTEKGGSEKATTKLSKKDRRKETLKARKSDEQKRRAGEALINSREIIEFGERNDAPPTFGGALKKKFEPLMAKAGQKTTLLLHSMLQKGGGQKTEYLNNSTKIQEERQKVIDAYRDMKKQKRIAAAFAAAASSSSS
;
A
#
# COMPACT_ATOMS: atom_id res chain seq x y z
N MET A 1 75.23 -8.14 -2.65
CA MET A 1 74.26 -7.16 -2.13
C MET A 1 73.48 -7.77 -0.97
N ALA A 2 73.61 -7.24 0.24
CA ALA A 2 72.93 -7.79 1.42
C ALA A 2 71.41 -7.56 1.31
N GLN A 3 70.61 -8.63 1.35
CA GLN A 3 69.16 -8.52 1.33
C GLN A 3 68.68 -7.76 2.57
N HIS A 4 68.12 -6.55 2.36
CA HIS A 4 67.41 -5.82 3.39
C HIS A 4 66.25 -6.67 3.92
N ARG A 5 66.38 -7.18 5.15
CA ARG A 5 65.28 -7.85 5.84
C ARG A 5 64.19 -6.81 6.15
N ARG A 6 62.95 -7.11 5.78
CA ARG A 6 61.76 -6.24 6.05
C ARG A 6 61.48 -6.00 7.54
N ILE A 7 62.05 -6.81 8.43
CA ILE A 7 61.79 -6.73 9.87
C ILE A 7 63.10 -6.42 10.61
N PRO A 8 63.20 -5.29 11.32
CA PRO A 8 64.35 -4.98 12.17
C PRO A 8 64.49 -6.04 13.27
N LYS A 9 65.66 -6.67 13.37
CA LYS A 9 65.99 -7.47 14.56
C LYS A 9 66.19 -6.51 15.72
N LYS A 10 65.36 -6.61 16.76
CA LYS A 10 65.57 -5.85 17.99
C LYS A 10 66.85 -6.35 18.64
N ASN A 11 67.79 -5.45 18.90
CA ASN A 11 68.95 -5.71 19.74
C ASN A 11 68.45 -5.96 21.17
N ARG A 12 68.22 -7.23 21.52
CA ARG A 12 67.94 -7.61 22.91
C ARG A 12 69.23 -7.37 23.71
N LYS A 13 69.35 -6.19 24.33
CA LYS A 13 70.32 -5.99 25.40
C LYS A 13 70.07 -7.11 26.42
N LYS A 14 71.08 -7.94 26.70
CA LYS A 14 70.97 -8.93 27.78
C LYS A 14 70.62 -8.14 29.04
N LEU A 15 69.49 -8.48 29.65
CA LEU A 15 69.13 -7.92 30.95
C LEU A 15 70.31 -8.19 31.88
N LYS A 16 70.78 -7.16 32.59
CA LYS A 16 71.79 -7.35 33.64
C LYS A 16 71.28 -8.48 34.53
N SER A 17 72.11 -9.49 34.77
CA SER A 17 71.79 -10.59 35.68
C SER A 17 71.39 -9.96 37.02
N VAL A 18 70.10 -9.96 37.32
CA VAL A 18 69.61 -9.50 38.62
C VAL A 18 69.93 -10.64 39.56
N ASP A 19 70.83 -10.35 40.51
CA ASP A 19 71.23 -11.30 41.55
C ASP A 19 69.98 -11.84 42.28
N PRO A 20 69.72 -13.16 42.20
CA PRO A 20 68.53 -13.77 42.80
C PRO A 20 68.51 -13.64 44.33
N PHE A 21 69.65 -13.43 44.98
CA PHE A 21 69.76 -13.30 46.44
C PHE A 21 69.71 -11.85 46.94
N ASN A 22 69.57 -10.88 46.04
CA ASN A 22 69.38 -9.49 46.45
C ASN A 22 67.94 -9.29 46.97
N ASN A 23 67.74 -9.57 48.26
CA ASN A 23 66.46 -9.43 48.95
C ASN A 23 65.85 -8.03 48.81
N LYS A 24 66.66 -6.97 48.62
CA LYS A 24 66.15 -5.62 48.36
C LYS A 24 65.45 -5.51 47.00
N ALA A 25 65.95 -6.21 45.97
CA ALA A 25 65.32 -6.24 44.65
C ALA A 25 64.00 -7.03 44.66
N ASN A 26 63.94 -8.13 45.42
CA ASN A 26 62.69 -8.89 45.59
C ASN A 26 61.65 -8.10 46.41
N ALA A 27 62.06 -7.40 47.47
CA ALA A 27 61.17 -6.55 48.25
C ALA A 27 60.54 -5.42 47.41
N ALA A 28 61.30 -4.83 46.48
CA ALA A 28 60.77 -3.84 45.54
C ALA A 28 59.67 -4.43 44.64
N ARG A 29 59.81 -5.69 44.19
CA ARG A 29 58.77 -6.38 43.40
C ARG A 29 57.48 -6.62 44.18
N PHE A 30 57.57 -6.90 45.48
CA PHE A 30 56.36 -7.12 46.31
C PHE A 30 55.63 -5.84 46.68
N LYS A 31 56.30 -4.69 46.77
CA LYS A 31 55.61 -3.39 46.94
C LYS A 31 54.81 -3.01 45.70
N ASP A 32 55.24 -3.46 44.52
CA ASP A 32 54.58 -3.24 43.23
C ASP A 32 53.46 -4.27 42.93
N LYS A 33 52.88 -4.95 43.95
CA LYS A 33 51.76 -5.90 43.75
C LYS A 33 50.56 -5.31 42.98
N ASN A 34 50.38 -3.98 43.01
CA ASN A 34 49.33 -3.32 42.25
C ASN A 34 49.59 -3.26 40.73
N LYS A 35 50.83 -3.48 40.25
CA LYS A 35 51.12 -3.43 38.80
C LYS A 35 50.86 -4.75 38.07
N ASN A 36 50.87 -5.88 38.78
CA ASN A 36 50.72 -7.20 38.18
C ASN A 36 49.32 -7.82 38.37
N SER A 37 48.48 -7.21 39.21
CA SER A 37 47.07 -7.60 39.31
C SER A 37 46.31 -6.91 38.18
N ASN A 38 45.66 -7.69 37.31
CA ASN A 38 44.68 -7.20 36.34
C ASN A 38 43.41 -6.71 37.07
N GLN A 39 43.53 -5.75 37.97
CA GLN A 39 42.37 -5.09 38.55
C GLN A 39 41.66 -4.32 37.44
N ALA A 40 40.33 -4.39 37.44
CA ALA A 40 39.52 -3.52 36.61
C ALA A 40 39.85 -2.05 36.93
N PRO A 41 39.84 -1.16 35.94
CA PRO A 41 40.02 0.27 36.21
C PRO A 41 38.98 0.73 37.23
N VAL A 42 39.43 1.48 38.25
CA VAL A 42 38.60 1.99 39.36
C VAL A 42 37.49 2.92 38.83
N SER A 43 37.75 3.59 37.71
CA SER A 43 36.85 4.50 37.04
C SER A 43 36.44 3.95 35.68
N LEU A 44 35.13 3.87 35.44
CA LEU A 44 34.55 3.56 34.11
C LEU A 44 35.05 4.51 33.00
N LYS A 45 35.55 5.70 33.38
CA LYS A 45 36.12 6.70 32.46
C LYS A 45 37.49 6.30 31.88
N ASP A 46 38.20 5.38 32.52
CA ASP A 46 39.50 4.86 32.05
C ASP A 46 39.32 3.57 31.24
N GLU A 47 38.10 3.24 30.83
CA GLU A 47 37.88 2.19 29.83
C GLU A 47 38.61 2.57 28.55
N GLN A 48 39.67 1.81 28.26
CA GLN A 48 40.35 1.96 26.99
C GLN A 48 39.34 1.76 25.86
N PRO A 49 39.31 2.65 24.85
CA PRO A 49 38.41 2.49 23.73
C PRO A 49 38.67 1.11 23.13
N LEU A 50 37.60 0.32 22.98
CA LEU A 50 37.67 -1.00 22.39
C LEU A 50 38.50 -0.96 21.11
N THR A 51 39.47 -1.87 21.01
CA THR A 51 40.29 -1.98 19.80
C THR A 51 39.40 -2.17 18.58
N LYS A 52 39.83 -1.71 17.40
CA LYS A 52 39.06 -1.87 16.17
C LYS A 52 38.68 -3.33 15.90
N ALA A 53 39.55 -4.27 16.28
CA ALA A 53 39.27 -5.70 16.20
C ALA A 53 38.13 -6.12 17.14
N ALA A 54 38.14 -5.69 18.41
CA ALA A 54 37.07 -5.97 19.36
C ALA A 54 35.73 -5.33 18.94
N LYS A 55 35.75 -4.09 18.44
CA LYS A 55 34.57 -3.43 17.87
C LYS A 55 34.02 -4.18 16.66
N ASN A 56 34.89 -4.69 15.79
CA ASN A 56 34.47 -5.51 14.66
C ASN A 56 33.90 -6.85 15.11
N LEU A 57 34.41 -7.45 16.19
CA LEU A 57 33.91 -8.71 16.75
C LEU A 57 32.53 -8.53 17.43
N MET A 58 32.34 -7.43 18.16
CA MET A 58 31.03 -7.03 18.70
C MET A 58 30.04 -6.65 17.59
N GLY A 59 30.51 -5.92 16.58
CA GLY A 59 29.70 -5.48 15.44
C GLY A 59 29.42 -6.61 14.44
N SER A 60 30.26 -7.65 14.40
CA SER A 60 29.94 -8.92 13.77
C SER A 60 29.03 -9.72 14.69
N GLY A 61 27.85 -9.17 14.97
CA GLY A 61 26.71 -10.01 15.32
C GLY A 61 26.64 -11.14 14.29
N ILE A 62 26.26 -12.33 14.73
CA ILE A 62 26.15 -13.54 13.91
C ILE A 62 25.42 -13.17 12.61
N THR A 63 26.19 -12.93 11.54
CA THR A 63 25.58 -12.50 10.28
C THR A 63 24.81 -13.69 9.79
N THR A 64 23.49 -13.61 9.84
CA THR A 64 22.65 -14.68 9.32
C THR A 64 23.02 -14.89 7.85
N LYS A 65 22.93 -16.14 7.37
CA LYS A 65 23.19 -16.45 5.96
C LYS A 65 22.34 -15.57 5.02
N GLU A 66 21.18 -15.11 5.48
CA GLU A 66 20.32 -14.17 4.77
C GLU A 66 20.91 -12.78 4.63
N GLU A 67 21.49 -12.19 5.68
CA GLU A 67 22.15 -10.89 5.60
C GLU A 67 23.34 -10.91 4.65
N VAL A 68 24.12 -11.99 4.67
CA VAL A 68 25.25 -12.15 3.74
C VAL A 68 24.74 -12.20 2.29
N LYS A 69 23.64 -12.92 2.03
CA LYS A 69 23.00 -12.94 0.71
C LYS A 69 22.47 -11.56 0.31
N LYS A 70 21.83 -10.81 1.22
CA LYS A 70 21.35 -9.44 0.97
C LYS A 70 22.51 -8.50 0.63
N LYS A 71 23.60 -8.53 1.40
CA LYS A 71 24.82 -7.76 1.13
C LYS A 71 25.45 -8.13 -0.22
N LYS A 72 25.44 -9.40 -0.62
CA LYS A 72 25.93 -9.84 -1.94
C LYS A 72 25.05 -9.31 -3.09
N LYS A 73 23.72 -9.37 -2.94
CA LYS A 73 22.77 -8.80 -3.94
C LYS A 73 22.97 -7.29 -4.10
N GLN A 74 23.09 -6.56 -2.99
CA GLN A 74 23.37 -5.13 -3.00
C GLN A 74 24.70 -4.81 -3.70
N LYS A 75 25.77 -5.57 -3.41
CA LYS A 75 27.06 -5.40 -4.11
C LYS A 75 26.93 -5.62 -5.61
N ASN A 76 26.21 -6.65 -6.05
CA ASN A 76 26.00 -6.90 -7.47
C ASN A 76 25.17 -5.80 -8.14
N ALA A 77 24.16 -5.26 -7.46
CA ALA A 77 23.40 -4.12 -7.96
C ALA A 77 24.26 -2.85 -8.09
N VAL A 78 25.13 -2.58 -7.11
CA VAL A 78 26.10 -1.48 -7.16
C VAL A 78 27.08 -1.65 -8.33
N LEU A 79 27.52 -2.89 -8.61
CA LEU A 79 28.38 -3.15 -9.78
C LEU A 79 27.69 -2.83 -11.10
N ALA A 80 26.43 -3.25 -11.27
CA ALA A 80 25.67 -2.99 -12.48
C ALA A 80 25.44 -1.49 -12.70
N GLN A 81 24.99 -0.77 -11.67
CA GLN A 81 24.80 0.68 -11.74
C GLN A 81 26.12 1.43 -11.96
N ALA A 82 27.22 0.98 -11.36
CA ALA A 82 28.52 1.59 -11.58
C ALA A 82 29.00 1.42 -13.03
N GLU A 83 28.73 0.27 -13.64
CA GLU A 83 29.05 0.02 -15.05
C GLU A 83 28.19 0.88 -15.98
N GLU A 84 26.89 1.04 -15.69
CA GLU A 84 25.99 1.97 -16.40
C GLU A 84 26.49 3.43 -16.31
N LEU A 85 27.04 3.83 -15.15
CA LEU A 85 27.67 5.14 -14.95
C LEU A 85 29.09 5.24 -15.53
N GLY A 86 29.57 4.21 -16.23
CA GLY A 86 30.90 4.19 -16.88
C GLY A 86 32.07 3.96 -15.94
N MET A 87 31.84 3.66 -14.67
CA MET A 87 32.89 3.29 -13.71
C MET A 87 33.24 1.81 -13.86
N LYS A 88 34.44 1.51 -14.39
CA LYS A 88 34.93 0.14 -14.52
C LYS A 88 35.87 -0.25 -13.37
N LYS A 89 35.81 -1.52 -12.98
CA LYS A 89 36.74 -2.12 -12.01
C LYS A 89 38.16 -2.14 -12.60
N GLY A 90 39.16 -1.70 -11.83
CA GLY A 90 40.56 -1.80 -12.26
C GLY A 90 41.03 -3.25 -12.42
N LYS A 91 42.04 -3.48 -13.29
CA LYS A 91 42.61 -4.81 -13.57
C LYS A 91 43.04 -5.56 -12.30
N PHE A 92 43.67 -4.86 -11.37
CA PHE A 92 44.18 -5.41 -10.10
C PHE A 92 43.29 -5.10 -8.90
N GLU A 93 42.10 -4.54 -9.15
CA GLU A 93 41.20 -4.12 -8.08
C GLU A 93 40.22 -5.24 -7.71
N THR A 94 40.18 -5.58 -6.42
CA THR A 94 39.16 -6.50 -5.90
C THR A 94 37.78 -5.83 -5.92
N VAL A 95 36.71 -6.61 -6.09
CA VAL A 95 35.32 -6.11 -6.04
C VAL A 95 35.04 -5.27 -4.79
N ASN A 96 35.54 -5.69 -3.62
CA ASN A 96 35.35 -4.94 -2.38
C ASN A 96 36.04 -3.57 -2.38
N ARG A 97 37.21 -3.44 -3.01
CA ARG A 97 37.91 -2.15 -3.14
C ARG A 97 37.19 -1.24 -4.14
N PHE A 98 36.70 -1.80 -5.24
CA PHE A 98 35.92 -1.08 -6.23
C PHE A 98 34.61 -0.52 -5.66
N VAL A 99 33.85 -1.33 -4.92
CA VAL A 99 32.65 -0.88 -4.22
C VAL A 99 32.99 0.24 -3.23
N LYS A 100 34.05 0.09 -2.42
CA LYS A 100 34.49 1.15 -1.50
C LYS A 100 34.89 2.44 -2.21
N ARG A 101 35.49 2.34 -3.41
CA ARG A 101 35.83 3.51 -4.23
C ARG A 101 34.56 4.21 -4.70
N ILE A 102 33.57 3.47 -5.19
CA ILE A 102 32.27 4.02 -5.60
C ILE A 102 31.56 4.67 -4.42
N GLU A 103 31.52 4.01 -3.26
CA GLU A 103 30.94 4.58 -2.04
C GLU A 103 31.67 5.88 -1.66
N GLY A 104 33.00 5.90 -1.72
CA GLY A 104 33.80 7.10 -1.46
C GLY A 104 33.51 8.26 -2.42
N THR A 105 33.40 7.98 -3.73
CA THR A 105 33.09 9.02 -4.72
C THR A 105 31.66 9.53 -4.57
N LEU A 106 30.69 8.65 -4.30
CA LEU A 106 29.31 9.03 -4.01
C LEU A 106 29.21 9.89 -2.75
N HIS A 107 29.87 9.50 -1.66
CA HIS A 107 29.89 10.29 -0.43
C HIS A 107 30.54 11.66 -0.64
N SER A 108 31.61 11.76 -1.42
CA SER A 108 32.22 13.06 -1.77
C SER A 108 31.23 13.94 -2.51
N ARG A 109 30.60 13.42 -3.59
CA ARG A 109 29.61 14.16 -4.38
C ARG A 109 28.41 14.59 -3.56
N ILE A 110 27.91 13.71 -2.68
CA ILE A 110 26.80 14.06 -1.77
C ILE A 110 27.22 15.18 -0.83
N ASN A 111 28.42 15.10 -0.23
CA ASN A 111 28.92 16.15 0.66
C ASN A 111 29.15 17.48 -0.07
N GLU A 112 29.64 17.44 -1.31
CA GLU A 112 29.76 18.61 -2.19
C GLU A 112 28.38 19.21 -2.46
N GLN A 113 27.39 18.42 -2.86
CA GLN A 113 26.02 18.90 -3.07
C GLN A 113 25.41 19.50 -1.81
N ILE A 114 25.63 18.89 -0.64
CA ILE A 114 25.20 19.44 0.65
C ILE A 114 25.89 20.78 0.92
N ALA A 115 27.18 20.92 0.61
CA ALA A 115 27.88 22.19 0.77
C ALA A 115 27.32 23.26 -0.18
N ILE A 116 27.14 22.94 -1.45
CA ILE A 116 26.57 23.86 -2.46
C ILE A 116 25.15 24.29 -2.03
N ALA A 117 24.32 23.39 -1.51
CA ALA A 117 23.00 23.71 -0.97
C ALA A 117 23.07 24.60 0.28
N LYS A 118 23.99 24.32 1.21
CA LYS A 118 24.20 25.17 2.41
C LYS A 118 24.65 26.59 2.04
N HIS A 119 25.41 26.74 0.97
CA HIS A 119 25.85 28.03 0.45
C HIS A 119 24.81 28.72 -0.44
N GLY A 120 23.62 28.13 -0.62
CA GLY A 120 22.57 28.69 -1.50
C GLY A 120 22.95 28.71 -2.98
N LEU A 121 24.02 28.02 -3.36
CA LEU A 121 24.45 27.87 -4.75
C LEU A 121 23.70 26.73 -5.45
N ALA A 122 23.07 25.82 -4.68
CA ALA A 122 22.26 24.74 -5.22
C ALA A 122 20.80 25.11 -5.12
N GLY A 123 20.10 24.96 -6.24
CA GLY A 123 18.67 25.17 -6.36
C GLY A 123 18.32 25.23 -7.83
N ARG A 124 17.09 24.82 -8.16
CA ARG A 124 16.50 25.20 -9.44
C ARG A 124 16.10 26.67 -9.35
N LYS A 125 16.17 27.39 -10.47
CA LYS A 125 15.68 28.77 -10.49
C LYS A 125 14.21 28.77 -10.08
N GLN A 126 13.77 29.79 -9.34
CA GLN A 126 12.38 29.90 -8.91
C GLN A 126 11.41 29.81 -10.10
N GLU A 127 11.80 30.35 -11.26
CA GLU A 127 11.06 30.26 -12.51
C GLU A 127 10.80 28.82 -13.00
N GLU A 128 11.77 27.91 -12.83
CA GLU A 128 11.60 26.49 -13.18
C GLU A 128 10.64 25.80 -12.21
N ILE A 129 10.73 26.15 -10.92
CA ILE A 129 9.83 25.64 -9.89
C ILE A 129 8.40 26.10 -10.16
N ASP A 130 8.22 27.38 -10.51
CA ASP A 130 6.92 27.94 -10.84
C ASP A 130 6.35 27.35 -12.14
N ALA A 131 7.20 27.02 -13.12
CA ALA A 131 6.80 26.31 -14.33
C ALA A 131 6.30 24.88 -14.03
N ASP A 132 7.00 24.15 -13.16
CA ASP A 132 6.57 22.82 -12.71
C ASP A 132 5.20 22.89 -12.01
N TYR A 133 5.01 23.86 -11.11
CA TYR A 133 3.73 24.04 -10.42
C TYR A 133 2.59 24.36 -11.39
N LYS A 134 2.82 25.20 -12.41
CA LYS A 134 1.84 25.46 -13.48
C LYS A 134 1.45 24.20 -14.24
N ILE A 135 2.43 23.34 -14.57
CA ILE A 135 2.15 22.05 -15.26
C ILE A 135 1.27 21.15 -14.38
N ILE A 136 1.54 21.11 -13.07
CA ILE A 136 0.75 20.32 -12.11
C ILE A 136 -0.67 20.87 -11.99
N GLU A 137 -0.83 22.19 -11.83
CA GLU A 137 -2.13 22.84 -11.75
C GLU A 137 -2.97 22.64 -13.01
N ASP A 138 -2.35 22.77 -14.19
CA ASP A 138 -3.03 22.54 -15.48
C ASP A 138 -3.44 21.09 -15.65
N ALA A 139 -2.61 20.13 -15.22
CA ALA A 139 -2.96 18.72 -15.21
C ALA A 139 -4.17 18.44 -14.28
N GLU A 140 -4.22 19.08 -13.11
CA GLU A 140 -5.35 18.94 -12.18
C GLU A 140 -6.63 19.57 -12.75
N LYS A 141 -6.55 20.76 -13.38
CA LYS A 141 -7.68 21.40 -14.06
C LYS A 141 -8.23 20.51 -15.18
N ARG A 142 -7.37 19.90 -16.00
CA ARG A 142 -7.77 18.96 -17.05
C ARG A 142 -8.49 17.73 -16.49
N LYS A 143 -8.00 17.15 -15.38
CA LYS A 143 -8.69 16.03 -14.72
C LYS A 143 -10.07 16.42 -14.22
N LYS A 144 -10.19 17.55 -13.53
CA LYS A 144 -11.49 18.07 -13.04
C LYS A 144 -12.46 18.36 -14.18
N GLU A 145 -11.98 18.89 -15.30
CA GLU A 145 -12.82 19.15 -16.47
C GLU A 145 -13.28 17.85 -17.15
N GLN A 146 -12.39 16.85 -17.27
CA GLN A 146 -12.75 15.52 -17.76
C GLN A 146 -13.84 14.88 -16.89
N GLU A 147 -13.68 14.90 -15.56
CA GLU A 147 -14.69 14.38 -14.63
C GLU A 147 -16.04 15.10 -14.78
N LYS A 148 -16.03 16.43 -14.94
CA LYS A 148 -17.27 17.20 -15.20
C LYS A 148 -17.94 16.78 -16.50
N ARG A 149 -17.18 16.64 -17.59
CA ARG A 149 -17.71 16.20 -18.90
C ARG A 149 -18.26 14.77 -18.83
N GLU A 150 -17.60 13.87 -18.12
CA GLU A 150 -18.09 12.51 -17.91
C GLU A 150 -19.41 12.47 -17.12
N ILE A 151 -19.53 13.28 -16.06
CA ILE A 151 -20.77 13.40 -15.28
C ILE A 151 -21.89 13.98 -16.15
N GLU A 152 -21.61 15.04 -16.91
CA GLU A 152 -22.60 15.66 -17.80
C GLU A 152 -23.08 14.67 -18.88
N ASN A 153 -22.17 13.90 -19.47
CA ASN A 153 -22.51 12.86 -20.45
C ASN A 153 -23.40 11.77 -19.83
N LYS A 154 -23.08 11.31 -18.61
CA LYS A 154 -23.91 10.34 -17.88
C LYS A 154 -25.31 10.89 -17.59
N ILE A 155 -25.43 12.17 -17.21
CA ILE A 155 -26.73 12.82 -17.00
C ILE A 155 -27.52 12.91 -18.31
N LYS A 156 -26.88 13.30 -19.42
CA LYS A 156 -27.51 13.37 -20.74
C LYS A 156 -27.99 11.99 -21.21
N GLU A 157 -27.19 10.95 -21.03
CA GLU A 157 -27.58 9.57 -21.36
C GLU A 157 -28.74 9.07 -20.49
N ALA A 158 -28.71 9.33 -19.18
CA ALA A 158 -29.79 8.97 -18.27
C ALA A 158 -31.11 9.68 -18.63
N ARG A 159 -31.05 10.97 -19.00
CA ARG A 159 -32.21 11.74 -19.48
C ARG A 159 -32.75 11.16 -20.79
N LYS A 160 -31.89 10.87 -21.77
CA LYS A 160 -32.30 10.25 -23.04
C LYS A 160 -32.96 8.88 -22.83
N LYS A 161 -32.44 8.06 -21.92
CA LYS A 161 -33.06 6.75 -21.58
C LYS A 161 -34.44 6.91 -20.97
N ARG A 162 -34.61 7.83 -20.01
CA ARG A 162 -35.92 8.13 -19.40
C ARG A 162 -36.92 8.67 -20.42
N GLU A 163 -36.48 9.53 -21.33
CA GLU A 163 -37.33 10.06 -22.39
C GLU A 163 -37.76 8.97 -23.39
N GLN A 164 -36.85 8.08 -23.81
CA GLN A 164 -37.18 6.96 -24.68
C GLN A 164 -38.14 5.97 -24.01
N GLU A 165 -37.99 5.73 -22.70
CA GLU A 165 -38.91 4.90 -21.93
C GLU A 165 -40.30 5.53 -21.82
N ALA A 166 -40.38 6.84 -21.55
CA ALA A 166 -41.64 7.58 -21.53
C ALA A 166 -42.36 7.53 -22.89
N ARG A 167 -41.64 7.73 -24.00
CA ARG A 167 -42.21 7.62 -25.35
C ARG A 167 -42.75 6.20 -25.64
N ARG A 168 -42.02 5.16 -25.22
CA ARG A 168 -42.49 3.77 -25.38
C ARG A 168 -43.73 3.47 -24.53
N LEU A 169 -43.83 4.02 -23.33
CA LEU A 169 -45.02 3.86 -22.49
C LEU A 169 -46.22 4.57 -23.12
N GLU A 170 -46.04 5.78 -23.64
CA GLU A 170 -47.09 6.55 -24.34
C GLU A 170 -47.56 5.82 -25.61
N GLU A 171 -46.65 5.24 -26.40
CA GLU A 171 -47.00 4.41 -27.56
C GLU A 171 -47.78 3.15 -27.16
N VAL A 172 -47.39 2.49 -26.07
CA VAL A 172 -48.11 1.31 -25.54
C VAL A 172 -49.49 1.67 -25.04
N GLU A 173 -49.66 2.84 -24.42
CA GLU A 173 -50.95 3.33 -23.95
C GLU A 173 -51.89 3.67 -25.12
N LYS A 174 -51.38 4.38 -26.14
CA LYS A 174 -52.11 4.64 -27.39
C LYS A 174 -52.56 3.35 -28.08
N LEU A 175 -51.69 2.33 -28.15
CA LEU A 175 -52.05 1.03 -28.72
C LEU A 175 -53.09 0.27 -27.88
N LYS A 176 -53.07 0.40 -26.55
CA LYS A 176 -54.10 -0.20 -25.68
C LYS A 176 -55.44 0.50 -25.84
N GLU A 177 -55.44 1.82 -25.98
CA GLU A 177 -56.64 2.61 -26.21
C GLU A 177 -57.28 2.28 -27.58
N GLN A 178 -56.46 2.20 -28.64
CA GLN A 178 -56.92 1.76 -29.97
C GLN A 178 -57.54 0.36 -29.92
N LYS A 179 -56.91 -0.60 -29.24
CA LYS A 179 -57.47 -1.95 -29.07
C LYS A 179 -58.76 -1.98 -28.25
N LYS A 180 -58.89 -1.11 -27.25
CA LYS A 180 -60.14 -0.97 -26.48
C LYS A 180 -61.25 -0.38 -27.36
N ALA A 181 -60.94 0.63 -28.18
CA ALA A 181 -61.88 1.21 -29.12
C ALA A 181 -62.31 0.21 -30.20
N GLU A 182 -61.38 -0.56 -30.77
CA GLU A 182 -61.69 -1.63 -31.73
C GLU A 182 -62.55 -2.73 -31.09
N LYS A 183 -62.25 -3.15 -29.85
CA LYS A 183 -63.09 -4.12 -29.13
C LYS A 183 -64.50 -3.60 -28.88
N ARG A 184 -64.67 -2.31 -28.58
CA ARG A 184 -65.99 -1.70 -28.44
C ARG A 184 -66.74 -1.71 -29.77
N LYS A 185 -66.07 -1.36 -30.87
CA LYS A 185 -66.66 -1.43 -32.22
C LYS A 185 -67.04 -2.85 -32.64
N MET A 186 -66.19 -3.84 -32.36
CA MET A 186 -66.49 -5.25 -32.66
C MET A 186 -67.63 -5.77 -31.79
N LYS A 187 -67.71 -5.38 -30.52
CA LYS A 187 -68.83 -5.76 -29.64
C LYS A 187 -70.13 -5.11 -30.11
N GLU A 188 -70.11 -3.84 -30.47
CA GLU A 188 -71.27 -3.12 -31.01
C GLU A 188 -71.72 -3.72 -32.34
N ALA A 189 -70.80 -4.17 -33.20
CA ALA A 189 -71.14 -4.89 -34.42
C ALA A 189 -71.75 -6.27 -34.15
N LEU A 190 -71.21 -7.02 -33.18
CA LEU A 190 -71.75 -8.32 -32.76
C LEU A 190 -73.12 -8.18 -32.10
N GLU A 191 -73.33 -7.17 -31.26
CA GLU A 191 -74.61 -6.91 -30.61
C GLU A 191 -75.66 -6.48 -31.64
N LYS A 192 -75.26 -5.80 -32.72
CA LYS A 192 -76.14 -5.48 -33.85
C LYS A 192 -76.46 -6.69 -34.72
N GLU A 193 -75.49 -7.60 -34.90
CA GLU A 193 -75.68 -8.87 -35.60
C GLU A 193 -76.55 -9.82 -34.78
N GLU A 194 -76.36 -9.88 -33.45
CA GLU A 194 -77.18 -10.67 -32.52
C GLU A 194 -78.58 -10.06 -32.36
N GLU A 195 -78.74 -8.74 -32.45
CA GLU A 195 -80.07 -8.09 -32.50
C GLU A 195 -80.78 -8.35 -33.84
N GLU A 196 -80.06 -8.49 -34.96
CA GLU A 196 -80.62 -8.97 -36.24
C GLU A 196 -80.87 -10.49 -36.26
N GLU A 197 -80.04 -11.32 -35.61
CA GLU A 197 -80.17 -12.77 -35.59
C GLU A 197 -81.12 -13.27 -34.49
N SER A 198 -81.44 -12.44 -33.49
CA SER A 198 -82.53 -12.69 -32.53
C SER A 198 -83.93 -12.65 -33.16
N PHE A 199 -84.02 -12.40 -34.48
CA PHE A 199 -85.22 -12.63 -35.26
C PHE A 199 -85.32 -14.03 -35.89
N ASP A 200 -84.28 -14.89 -35.80
CA ASP A 200 -84.28 -16.24 -36.37
C ASP A 200 -83.47 -17.23 -35.49
N GLU A 201 -83.80 -17.34 -34.19
CA GLU A 201 -83.35 -18.46 -33.35
C GLU A 201 -84.35 -19.63 -33.39
N ASP A 202 -84.08 -20.63 -34.23
CA ASP A 202 -84.36 -22.06 -33.98
C ASP A 202 -83.39 -22.91 -34.83
N GLU A 203 -82.87 -24.01 -34.24
CA GLU A 203 -81.88 -25.00 -34.76
C GLU A 203 -80.38 -24.65 -34.61
N VAL A 204 -79.68 -25.00 -33.52
CA VAL A 204 -79.28 -26.34 -33.02
C VAL A 204 -78.24 -27.09 -33.88
N SER A 205 -76.97 -26.86 -33.52
CA SER A 205 -75.97 -27.89 -33.15
C SER A 205 -74.92 -28.44 -34.14
N GLU A 206 -73.69 -28.44 -33.61
CA GLU A 206 -72.68 -29.52 -33.64
C GLU A 206 -71.62 -29.65 -34.77
N LYS A 207 -70.51 -28.93 -34.49
CA LYS A 207 -69.16 -29.50 -34.22
C LYS A 207 -68.45 -30.34 -35.29
N ARG A 208 -67.66 -29.58 -36.06
CA ARG A 208 -66.35 -29.88 -36.66
C ARG A 208 -65.53 -30.99 -35.98
N ALA A 209 -65.31 -32.07 -36.72
CA ALA A 209 -64.32 -33.11 -36.42
C ALA A 209 -62.93 -32.76 -36.99
N LYS A 210 -61.92 -33.24 -36.26
CA LYS A 210 -60.48 -32.97 -36.37
C LYS A 210 -59.86 -33.41 -37.71
N ILE A 211 -59.04 -32.54 -38.28
CA ILE A 211 -58.12 -32.83 -39.38
C ILE A 211 -56.88 -33.56 -38.83
N GLU A 212 -56.64 -34.76 -39.37
CA GLU A 212 -55.54 -35.65 -39.06
C GLU A 212 -54.19 -35.10 -39.54
N LYS A 213 -53.17 -35.36 -38.73
CA LYS A 213 -51.80 -34.87 -38.91
C LYS A 213 -50.95 -36.01 -39.44
N SER A 214 -50.48 -35.83 -40.65
CA SER A 214 -49.73 -36.78 -41.46
C SER A 214 -48.21 -36.72 -41.24
N THR A 215 -47.55 -37.82 -41.63
CA THR A 215 -46.16 -37.97 -42.08
C THR A 215 -45.00 -37.96 -41.05
N GLU A 216 -44.54 -39.19 -40.76
CA GLU A 216 -43.21 -39.72 -41.10
C GLU A 216 -41.98 -38.82 -40.96
N LYS A 217 -40.99 -39.29 -40.16
CA LYS A 217 -39.56 -39.14 -40.45
C LYS A 217 -38.70 -40.05 -39.57
N GLY A 218 -38.14 -41.09 -40.19
CA GLY A 218 -36.88 -41.71 -39.76
C GLY A 218 -35.67 -40.93 -40.28
N GLY A 219 -34.48 -41.31 -39.83
CA GLY A 219 -33.21 -40.86 -40.42
C GLY A 219 -32.25 -40.21 -39.42
N SER A 220 -31.43 -41.06 -38.82
CA SER A 220 -30.26 -40.77 -37.99
C SER A 220 -29.17 -40.04 -38.78
N GLU A 221 -28.66 -38.92 -38.26
CA GLU A 221 -27.27 -38.48 -38.43
C GLU A 221 -26.98 -37.31 -37.48
N LYS A 222 -25.74 -37.23 -36.99
CA LYS A 222 -25.24 -36.43 -35.84
C LYS A 222 -25.22 -34.91 -36.10
N ALA A 223 -26.33 -34.35 -36.55
CA ALA A 223 -26.49 -32.93 -36.73
C ALA A 223 -26.66 -32.26 -35.36
N THR A 224 -25.64 -31.48 -34.97
CA THR A 224 -25.72 -30.43 -33.95
C THR A 224 -27.14 -29.89 -33.85
N THR A 225 -27.81 -30.21 -32.75
CA THR A 225 -29.22 -29.88 -32.55
C THR A 225 -29.36 -28.37 -32.64
N LYS A 226 -29.81 -27.90 -33.81
CA LYS A 226 -30.16 -26.50 -34.01
C LYS A 226 -31.29 -26.23 -33.03
N LEU A 227 -30.95 -25.64 -31.88
CA LEU A 227 -31.92 -25.17 -30.90
C LEU A 227 -33.01 -24.42 -31.65
N SER A 228 -34.26 -24.77 -31.34
CA SER A 228 -35.44 -24.11 -31.87
C SER A 228 -35.28 -22.59 -31.75
N LYS A 229 -35.82 -21.83 -32.71
CA LYS A 229 -35.83 -20.35 -32.65
C LYS A 229 -36.36 -19.85 -31.29
N LYS A 230 -37.30 -20.58 -30.68
CA LYS A 230 -37.86 -20.26 -29.35
C LYS A 230 -36.83 -20.46 -28.22
N ASP A 231 -36.05 -21.52 -28.28
CA ASP A 231 -35.03 -21.82 -27.27
C ASP A 231 -33.80 -20.93 -27.41
N ARG A 232 -33.35 -20.63 -28.63
CA ARG A 232 -32.32 -19.61 -28.87
C ARG A 232 -32.74 -18.24 -28.33
N ARG A 233 -34.01 -17.86 -28.50
CA ARG A 233 -34.54 -16.62 -27.89
C ARG A 233 -34.53 -16.68 -26.37
N LYS A 234 -34.92 -17.79 -25.76
CA LYS A 234 -34.88 -17.94 -24.29
C LYS A 234 -33.45 -17.88 -23.74
N GLU A 235 -32.52 -18.54 -24.42
CA GLU A 235 -31.11 -18.58 -24.03
C GLU A 235 -30.43 -17.21 -24.16
N THR A 236 -30.64 -16.52 -25.27
CA THR A 236 -30.14 -15.14 -25.46
C THR A 236 -30.75 -14.17 -24.44
N LEU A 237 -32.02 -14.35 -24.04
CA LEU A 237 -32.63 -13.56 -22.97
C LEU A 237 -32.02 -13.86 -21.60
N LYS A 238 -31.74 -15.13 -21.28
CA LYS A 238 -31.06 -15.53 -20.04
C LYS A 238 -29.64 -14.96 -19.99
N ALA A 239 -28.89 -15.03 -21.09
CA ALA A 239 -27.55 -14.48 -21.18
C ALA A 239 -27.53 -12.95 -21.00
N ARG A 240 -28.48 -12.23 -21.61
CA ARG A 240 -28.62 -10.78 -21.40
C ARG A 240 -28.95 -10.43 -19.95
N LYS A 241 -29.84 -11.19 -19.30
CA LYS A 241 -30.20 -10.96 -17.89
C LYS A 241 -29.03 -11.17 -16.94
N SER A 242 -28.22 -12.22 -17.15
CA SER A 242 -27.06 -12.48 -16.30
C SER A 242 -25.96 -11.44 -16.49
N ASP A 243 -25.74 -10.98 -17.73
CA ASP A 243 -24.76 -9.94 -18.02
C ASP A 243 -25.17 -8.57 -17.44
N GLU A 244 -26.46 -8.21 -17.56
CA GLU A 244 -27.03 -7.02 -16.93
C GLU A 244 -26.90 -7.05 -15.40
N GLN A 245 -27.14 -8.21 -14.76
CA GLN A 245 -26.94 -8.37 -13.32
C GLN A 245 -25.46 -8.18 -12.92
N LYS A 246 -24.52 -8.70 -13.70
CA LYS A 246 -23.08 -8.50 -13.45
C LYS A 246 -22.69 -7.03 -13.60
N ARG A 247 -23.23 -6.32 -14.60
CA ARG A 247 -23.01 -4.88 -14.77
C ARG A 247 -23.58 -4.09 -13.60
N ARG A 248 -24.81 -4.36 -13.17
CA ARG A 248 -25.41 -3.71 -11.98
C ARG A 248 -24.62 -3.98 -10.70
N ALA A 249 -24.13 -5.21 -10.50
CA ALA A 249 -23.30 -5.53 -9.35
C ALA A 249 -21.96 -4.78 -9.41
N GLY A 250 -21.32 -4.71 -10.59
CA GLY A 250 -20.10 -3.92 -10.80
C GLY A 250 -20.32 -2.42 -10.62
N GLU A 251 -21.42 -1.88 -11.14
CA GLU A 251 -21.80 -0.47 -10.96
C GLU A 251 -22.10 -0.14 -9.50
N ALA A 252 -22.76 -1.04 -8.76
CA ALA A 252 -23.00 -0.87 -7.33
C ALA A 252 -21.69 -0.85 -6.53
N LEU A 253 -20.69 -1.62 -6.95
CA LEU A 253 -19.37 -1.69 -6.31
C LEU A 253 -18.47 -0.50 -6.68
N ILE A 254 -18.69 0.12 -7.84
CA ILE A 254 -17.98 1.34 -8.26
C ILE A 254 -18.66 2.59 -7.67
N ASN A 255 -19.99 2.59 -7.57
CA ASN A 255 -20.76 3.67 -6.94
C ASN A 255 -20.87 3.53 -5.43
N SER A 256 -20.32 2.49 -4.81
CA SER A 256 -20.03 2.48 -3.38
C SER A 256 -18.84 3.40 -3.08
N ARG A 257 -18.95 4.68 -3.47
CA ARG A 257 -18.43 5.77 -2.65
C ARG A 257 -19.11 5.59 -1.32
N GLU A 258 -18.33 5.22 -0.30
CA GLU A 258 -18.75 4.97 1.09
C GLU A 258 -20.16 5.52 1.37
N ILE A 259 -21.18 4.71 1.04
CA ILE A 259 -22.57 5.09 1.30
C ILE A 259 -22.72 4.77 2.77
N ILE A 260 -22.47 5.79 3.58
CA ILE A 260 -22.73 5.73 5.01
C ILE A 260 -24.23 5.51 5.16
N GLU A 261 -24.60 4.44 5.87
CA GLU A 261 -25.99 4.11 6.11
C GLU A 261 -26.67 5.27 6.86
N PHE A 262 -27.94 5.52 6.56
CA PHE A 262 -28.70 6.61 7.17
C PHE A 262 -28.68 6.47 8.71
N GLY A 263 -28.01 7.40 9.40
CA GLY A 263 -27.80 7.39 10.85
C GLY A 263 -26.34 7.25 11.28
N GLU A 264 -25.44 6.79 10.42
CA GLU A 264 -24.00 6.79 10.67
C GLU A 264 -23.39 8.16 10.31
N ARG A 265 -22.39 8.61 11.06
CA ARG A 265 -21.69 9.89 10.84
C ARG A 265 -20.32 9.63 10.22
N ASN A 266 -19.93 10.45 9.23
CA ASN A 266 -18.57 10.44 8.62
C ASN A 266 -17.43 10.51 9.66
N ASP A 267 -17.66 11.21 10.78
CA ASP A 267 -16.65 11.46 11.82
C ASP A 267 -16.71 10.44 12.98
N ALA A 268 -17.71 9.55 12.96
CA ALA A 268 -17.81 8.49 13.95
C ALA A 268 -17.10 7.23 13.44
N PRO A 269 -16.45 6.47 14.33
CA PRO A 269 -15.89 5.17 13.94
C PRO A 269 -17.02 4.25 13.42
N PRO A 270 -16.72 3.36 12.46
CA PRO A 270 -17.71 2.46 11.88
C PRO A 270 -18.41 1.64 12.96
N THR A 271 -19.75 1.58 12.92
CA THR A 271 -20.49 0.72 13.83
C THR A 271 -20.58 -0.69 13.27
N PHE A 272 -20.45 -1.70 14.12
CA PHE A 272 -20.54 -3.09 13.68
C PHE A 272 -22.00 -3.54 13.73
N GLY A 273 -22.57 -3.93 12.58
CA GLY A 273 -23.88 -4.56 12.51
C GLY A 273 -23.89 -6.03 12.98
N GLY A 274 -25.08 -6.52 13.34
CA GLY A 274 -25.36 -7.95 13.55
C GLY A 274 -24.58 -8.62 14.69
N ALA A 275 -24.11 -9.85 14.45
CA ALA A 275 -23.42 -10.66 15.48
C ALA A 275 -22.07 -10.09 15.92
N LEU A 276 -21.46 -9.23 15.10
CA LEU A 276 -20.21 -8.54 15.41
C LEU A 276 -20.43 -7.40 16.42
N LYS A 277 -21.62 -6.79 16.44
CA LYS A 277 -22.01 -5.74 17.39
C LYS A 277 -21.75 -6.16 18.83
N LYS A 278 -22.23 -7.35 19.21
CA LYS A 278 -22.07 -7.93 20.56
C LYS A 278 -20.61 -8.21 20.95
N LYS A 279 -19.68 -8.27 20.00
CA LYS A 279 -18.25 -8.56 20.25
C LYS A 279 -17.42 -7.29 20.36
N PHE A 280 -17.75 -6.27 19.56
CA PHE A 280 -16.94 -5.07 19.41
C PHE A 280 -17.52 -3.85 20.11
N GLU A 281 -18.84 -3.74 20.30
CA GLU A 281 -19.41 -2.64 21.08
C GLU A 281 -19.19 -2.88 22.58
N PRO A 282 -18.51 -1.96 23.29
CA PRO A 282 -18.22 -2.12 24.72
C PRO A 282 -19.47 -2.28 25.59
N LEU A 283 -20.58 -1.65 25.20
CA LEU A 283 -21.85 -1.68 25.95
C LEU A 283 -22.60 -3.01 25.84
N MET A 284 -22.49 -3.68 24.68
CA MET A 284 -23.16 -4.97 24.42
C MET A 284 -22.26 -6.17 24.70
N ALA A 285 -20.95 -5.95 24.80
CA ALA A 285 -20.00 -7.00 25.09
C ALA A 285 -20.07 -7.43 26.56
N LYS A 286 -20.12 -8.75 26.80
CA LYS A 286 -20.04 -9.30 28.16
C LYS A 286 -18.70 -8.91 28.78
N ALA A 287 -18.74 -8.20 29.90
CA ALA A 287 -17.57 -7.85 30.68
C ALA A 287 -16.69 -9.10 30.94
N GLY A 288 -15.40 -9.01 30.61
CA GLY A 288 -14.42 -10.09 30.82
C GLY A 288 -14.12 -11.00 29.61
N GLN A 289 -14.85 -10.89 28.49
CA GLN A 289 -14.44 -11.60 27.27
C GLN A 289 -13.22 -10.91 26.63
N LYS A 290 -12.07 -11.59 26.65
CA LYS A 290 -10.80 -11.10 26.06
C LYS A 290 -10.88 -10.78 24.55
N THR A 291 -11.94 -11.20 23.87
CA THR A 291 -12.21 -10.86 22.46
C THR A 291 -12.62 -9.40 22.25
N THR A 292 -12.95 -8.66 23.32
CA THR A 292 -13.34 -7.24 23.25
C THR A 292 -12.19 -6.30 22.91
N LEU A 293 -10.94 -6.70 23.19
CA LEU A 293 -9.79 -5.92 22.75
C LEU A 293 -9.60 -6.18 21.26
N LEU A 294 -9.80 -5.15 20.43
CA LEU A 294 -9.50 -5.16 18.99
C LEU A 294 -8.15 -5.85 18.72
N LEU A 295 -7.15 -5.53 19.54
CA LEU A 295 -5.83 -6.15 19.55
C LEU A 295 -5.89 -7.69 19.65
N HIS A 296 -6.64 -8.25 20.60
CA HIS A 296 -6.76 -9.70 20.77
C HIS A 296 -7.46 -10.37 19.58
N SER A 297 -8.49 -9.74 19.00
CA SER A 297 -9.16 -10.28 17.81
C SER A 297 -8.24 -10.31 16.58
N MET A 298 -7.40 -9.29 16.40
CA MET A 298 -6.44 -9.22 15.30
C MET A 298 -5.30 -10.22 15.49
N LEU A 299 -4.82 -10.40 16.73
CA LEU A 299 -3.85 -11.44 17.04
C LEU A 299 -4.40 -12.86 16.81
N GLN A 300 -5.68 -13.12 17.10
CA GLN A 300 -6.26 -14.46 16.88
C GLN A 300 -6.41 -14.81 15.40
N LYS A 301 -6.70 -13.83 14.53
CA LYS A 301 -6.75 -14.06 13.06
C LYS A 301 -5.38 -14.40 12.47
N GLY A 302 -4.28 -14.04 13.14
CA GLY A 302 -2.95 -14.55 12.85
C GLY A 302 -2.71 -15.86 13.60
N GLY A 303 -2.96 -17.01 12.97
CA GLY A 303 -2.84 -18.31 13.61
C GLY A 303 -1.57 -18.48 14.46
N GLY A 304 -1.78 -18.71 15.76
CA GLY A 304 -0.90 -19.47 16.67
C GLY A 304 0.55 -19.03 16.87
N GLN A 305 1.04 -17.97 16.22
CA GLN A 305 2.41 -17.53 16.43
C GLN A 305 2.50 -16.80 17.76
N LYS A 306 3.13 -17.45 18.74
CA LYS A 306 3.57 -16.85 19.99
C LYS A 306 4.24 -15.53 19.65
N THR A 307 3.62 -14.42 20.06
CA THR A 307 4.19 -13.09 19.89
C THR A 307 5.46 -13.01 20.72
N GLU A 308 6.61 -13.19 20.09
CA GLU A 308 7.87 -12.76 20.66
C GLU A 308 7.84 -11.24 20.73
N TYR A 309 7.78 -10.71 21.95
CA TYR A 309 8.04 -9.29 22.16
C TYR A 309 9.47 -9.04 21.70
N LEU A 310 9.60 -8.38 20.56
CA LEU A 310 10.88 -7.96 20.04
C LEU A 310 11.48 -7.03 21.10
N ASN A 311 12.49 -7.51 21.83
CA ASN A 311 13.22 -6.81 22.90
C ASN A 311 14.07 -5.65 22.33
N ASN A 312 13.48 -4.84 21.45
CA ASN A 312 14.05 -3.61 20.89
C ASN A 312 13.92 -2.43 21.86
N SER A 313 13.83 -2.68 23.19
CA SER A 313 13.68 -1.61 24.18
C SER A 313 14.82 -0.59 24.07
N THR A 314 16.02 -1.04 23.72
CA THR A 314 17.20 -0.18 23.49
C THR A 314 17.01 0.73 22.29
N LYS A 315 16.53 0.22 21.15
CA LYS A 315 16.26 1.04 19.95
C LYS A 315 15.16 2.07 20.21
N ILE A 316 14.10 1.67 20.92
CA ILE A 316 13.00 2.57 21.30
C ILE A 316 13.51 3.66 22.24
N GLN A 317 14.41 3.32 23.18
CA GLN A 317 15.05 4.30 24.05
C GLN A 317 15.97 5.26 23.28
N GLU A 318 16.75 4.77 22.32
CA GLU A 318 17.58 5.61 21.45
C GLU A 318 16.75 6.57 20.60
N GLU A 319 15.64 6.11 20.02
CA GLU A 319 14.72 6.95 19.27
C GLU A 319 14.04 8.00 20.17
N ARG A 320 13.60 7.58 21.36
CA ARG A 320 13.03 8.51 22.35
C ARG A 320 14.03 9.58 22.74
N GLN A 321 15.29 9.23 22.92
CA GLN A 321 16.35 10.18 23.23
C GLN A 321 16.61 11.15 22.07
N LYS A 322 16.66 10.66 20.83
CA LYS A 322 16.77 11.52 19.63
C LYS A 322 15.63 12.53 19.52
N VAL A 323 14.39 12.12 19.81
CA VAL A 323 13.22 13.01 19.80
C VAL A 323 13.33 14.08 20.89
N ILE A 324 13.76 13.70 22.10
CA ILE A 324 13.99 14.63 23.20
C ILE A 324 15.06 15.67 22.85
N ASP A 325 16.17 15.24 22.26
CA ASP A 325 17.27 16.14 21.90
C ASP A 325 16.87 17.09 20.76
N ALA A 326 16.16 16.59 19.73
CA ALA A 326 15.60 17.43 18.67
C ALA A 326 14.62 18.49 19.22
N TYR A 327 13.76 18.11 20.18
CA TYR A 327 12.85 19.06 20.83
C TYR A 327 13.60 20.10 21.67
N ARG A 328 14.66 19.71 22.37
CA ARG A 328 15.52 20.64 23.14
C ARG A 328 16.22 21.64 22.22
N ASP A 329 16.74 21.19 21.10
CA ASP A 329 17.40 22.05 20.11
C ASP A 329 16.42 23.04 19.50
N MET A 330 15.23 22.59 19.11
CA MET A 330 14.16 23.47 18.63
C MET A 330 13.79 24.53 19.69
N LYS A 331 13.66 24.14 20.96
CA LYS A 331 13.34 25.06 22.05
C LYS A 331 14.47 26.05 22.31
N LYS A 332 15.73 25.63 22.16
CA LYS A 332 16.92 26.49 22.24
C LYS A 332 16.95 27.50 21.10
N GLN A 333 16.71 27.07 19.87
CA GLN A 333 16.60 27.95 18.70
C GLN A 333 15.47 28.97 18.87
N LYS A 334 14.29 28.54 19.36
CA LYS A 334 13.17 29.45 19.63
C LYS A 334 13.51 30.51 20.68
N ARG A 335 14.27 30.14 21.73
CA ARG A 335 14.76 31.11 22.73
C ARG A 335 15.78 32.09 22.15
N ILE A 336 16.71 31.62 21.32
CA ILE A 336 17.69 32.48 20.64
C ILE A 336 16.99 33.46 19.71
N ALA A 337 16.02 32.99 18.91
CA ALA A 337 15.23 33.82 18.02
C ALA A 337 14.42 34.88 18.79
N ALA A 338 13.80 34.49 19.92
CA ALA A 338 13.07 35.42 20.78
C ALA A 338 14.00 36.48 21.43
N ALA A 339 15.19 36.08 21.89
CA ALA A 339 16.18 37.00 22.44
C ALA A 339 16.69 37.99 21.38
N PHE A 340 16.94 37.51 20.15
CA PHE A 340 17.35 38.37 19.04
C PHE A 340 16.25 39.37 18.65
N ALA A 341 14.99 38.92 18.61
CA ALA A 341 13.86 39.80 18.35
C ALA A 341 13.69 40.89 19.43
N ALA A 342 13.88 40.53 20.71
CA ALA A 342 13.82 41.49 21.82
C ALA A 342 14.98 42.50 21.80
N ALA A 343 16.19 42.05 21.45
CA ALA A 343 17.35 42.93 21.30
C ALA A 343 17.16 43.92 20.13
N ALA A 344 16.65 43.44 19.00
CA ALA A 344 16.35 44.28 17.84
C ALA A 344 15.31 45.35 18.19
N SER A 345 14.24 45.01 18.93
CA SER A 345 13.23 45.99 19.35
C SER A 345 13.76 47.03 20.35
N SER A 346 14.73 46.68 21.18
CA SER A 346 15.35 47.63 22.12
C SER A 346 16.36 48.59 21.47
N SER A 347 16.87 48.28 20.29
CA SER A 347 17.83 49.14 19.57
C SER A 347 17.17 50.19 18.67
N SER A 348 15.86 50.09 18.44
CA SER A 348 15.09 51.02 17.61
C SER A 348 14.31 52.07 18.41
N SER A 349 14.43 52.08 19.74
CA SER A 349 13.88 53.08 20.66
C SER A 349 15.03 53.84 21.31
#